data_AF-T5LQF3-F1
#
_entry.id   AF-T5LQF3-F1
#
_cell.length_a   1.000
_cell.length_b   1.000
_cell.length_c   1.000
_cell.angle_alpha   90.00
_cell.angle_beta   90.00
_cell.angle_gamma   90.00
#
_symmetry.space_group_name_H-M   'P 1'
#
loop_
_entity.id
_entity.type
_entity.pdbx_description
1 polymer ?
#
loop_
_entity_poly.entity_id
_entity_poly.type
_entity_poly.pdbx_seq_one_letter_code
_entity_poly.pdbx_strand_id
1 'polypeptide(L)'
;MTTVRIFANGKCIKVDPLLHPDRLCYGQNCYLRIKGCRNDQRTVVPCHANLLELGKGKGIKVPDIYTVPGCFYCHHELDQGSRLSKIQRRRTWLAGYARWGKFRERRYGVKYCSLDLV
;
A
#
# COMPACT_ATOMS: atom_id res chain seq x y z
N MET A 1 17.11 11.10 -12.60
CA MET A 1 16.18 10.24 -11.83
C MET A 1 16.13 8.86 -12.45
N THR A 2 16.47 7.81 -11.70
CA THR A 2 16.52 6.43 -12.23
C THR A 2 15.12 5.82 -12.14
N THR A 3 14.48 5.61 -13.29
CA THR A 3 13.19 4.93 -13.34
C THR A 3 13.35 3.42 -13.20
N VAL A 4 12.39 2.76 -12.55
CA VAL A 4 12.28 1.30 -12.47
C VAL A 4 11.16 0.81 -13.37
N ARG A 5 11.25 -0.44 -13.82
CA ARG A 5 10.18 -1.11 -14.55
C ARG A 5 9.41 -2.04 -13.62
N ILE A 6 8.09 -1.91 -13.62
CA ILE A 6 7.16 -2.87 -12.99
C ILE A 6 6.26 -3.48 -14.07
N PHE A 7 5.75 -4.68 -13.82
CA PHE A 7 4.77 -5.33 -14.68
C PHE A 7 3.41 -5.35 -14.00
N ALA A 8 2.39 -4.79 -14.64
CA ALA A 8 1.03 -4.77 -14.13
C ALA A 8 0.04 -4.94 -15.28
N ASN A 9 -0.94 -5.83 -15.12
CA ASN A 9 -1.99 -6.07 -16.12
C ASN A 9 -1.46 -6.31 -17.54
N GLY A 10 -0.41 -7.13 -17.67
CA GLY A 10 0.22 -7.46 -18.95
C GLY A 10 1.05 -6.32 -19.57
N LYS A 11 1.22 -5.19 -18.87
CA LYS A 11 1.99 -4.04 -19.35
C LYS A 11 3.22 -3.79 -18.49
N CYS A 12 4.33 -3.43 -19.15
CA CYS A 12 5.51 -2.90 -18.47
C CYS A 12 5.35 -1.39 -18.29
N ILE A 13 5.44 -0.91 -17.05
CA ILE A 13 5.28 0.51 -16.69
C ILE A 13 6.62 1.02 -16.14
N LYS A 14 7.05 2.19 -16.61
CA LYS A 14 8.19 2.92 -16.02
C LYS A 14 7.69 3.78 -14.87
N VAL A 15 8.32 3.67 -13.71
CA VAL A 15 7.97 4.41 -12.50
C VAL A 15 9.21 5.10 -11.97
N ASP A 16 9.09 6.37 -11.61
CA ASP A 16 10.06 7.02 -10.73
C ASP A 16 9.69 6.67 -9.28
N PRO A 17 10.51 5.87 -8.56
CA PRO A 17 10.18 5.44 -7.21
C PRO A 17 10.06 6.58 -6.20
N LEU A 18 10.80 7.67 -6.39
CA LEU A 18 10.86 8.77 -5.42
C LEU A 18 9.74 9.77 -5.66
N LEU A 19 9.31 9.95 -6.91
CA LEU A 19 8.20 10.83 -7.26
C LEU A 19 6.83 10.14 -7.14
N HIS A 20 6.74 8.85 -7.48
CA HIS A 20 5.48 8.09 -7.50
C HIS A 20 5.62 6.72 -6.81
N PRO A 21 5.93 6.69 -5.49
CA PRO A 21 6.11 5.46 -4.74
C PRO A 21 4.84 4.60 -4.64
N ASP A 22 3.66 5.20 -4.74
CA ASP A 22 2.36 4.54 -4.79
C ASP A 22 2.23 3.60 -6.00
N ARG A 23 2.72 4.05 -7.17
CA ARG A 23 2.66 3.26 -8.41
C ARG A 23 3.43 1.95 -8.33
N LEU A 24 4.39 1.82 -7.42
CA LEU A 24 5.11 0.57 -7.19
C LEU A 24 4.21 -0.56 -6.66
N CYS A 25 2.99 -0.23 -6.17
CA CYS A 25 2.04 -1.22 -5.67
C CYS A 25 1.42 -2.07 -6.79
N TYR A 26 1.28 -1.54 -8.00
CA TYR A 26 0.63 -2.26 -9.09
C TYR A 26 1.40 -3.53 -9.47
N GLY A 27 0.67 -4.63 -9.68
CA GLY A 27 1.25 -5.94 -10.03
C GLY A 27 2.01 -6.64 -8.90
N GLN A 28 2.03 -6.07 -7.69
CA GLN A 28 2.62 -6.73 -6.52
C GLN A 28 1.69 -7.78 -5.95
N ASN A 29 2.22 -8.65 -5.09
CA ASN A 29 1.37 -9.38 -4.14
C ASN A 29 0.62 -8.40 -3.23
N CYS A 30 -0.55 -8.80 -2.73
CA CYS A 30 -1.26 -8.05 -1.72
C CYS A 30 -0.54 -8.18 -0.36
N TYR A 31 -0.11 -7.05 0.22
CA TYR A 31 0.58 -7.01 1.51
C TYR A 31 -0.36 -6.88 2.71
N LEU A 32 -1.64 -6.55 2.49
CA LEU A 32 -2.65 -6.46 3.55
C LEU A 32 -3.02 -7.83 4.14
N ARG A 33 -3.16 -8.85 3.28
CA ARG A 33 -3.40 -10.26 3.67
C ARG A 33 -4.54 -10.46 4.69
N ILE A 34 -5.63 -9.69 4.58
CA ILE A 34 -6.84 -9.86 5.39
C ILE A 34 -7.40 -11.28 5.19
N LYS A 35 -8.00 -11.88 6.23
CA LYS A 35 -8.64 -13.20 6.12
C LYS A 35 -9.64 -13.20 4.95
N GLY A 36 -9.45 -14.12 3.99
CA GLY A 36 -10.20 -14.17 2.72
C GLY A 36 -9.51 -13.50 1.53
N CYS A 37 -8.31 -12.94 1.71
CA CYS A 37 -7.51 -12.32 0.65
C CYS A 37 -7.36 -13.25 -0.56
N ARG A 38 -7.68 -12.71 -1.75
CA ARG A 38 -7.56 -13.42 -3.03
C ARG A 38 -6.17 -13.29 -3.65
N ASN A 39 -5.39 -12.30 -3.21
CA ASN A 39 -4.05 -12.01 -3.73
C ASN A 39 -3.99 -11.89 -5.27
N ASP A 40 -5.08 -11.48 -5.90
CA ASP A 40 -5.12 -11.28 -7.35
C ASP A 40 -4.35 -10.01 -7.71
N GLN A 41 -3.11 -10.19 -8.18
CA GLN A 41 -2.17 -9.11 -8.52
C GLN A 41 -2.73 -8.13 -9.56
N ARG A 42 -3.68 -8.57 -10.41
CA ARG A 42 -4.32 -7.73 -11.42
C ARG A 42 -5.19 -6.63 -10.81
N THR A 43 -5.68 -6.89 -9.59
CA THR A 43 -6.53 -5.99 -8.83
C THR A 43 -5.77 -5.19 -7.77
N VAL A 44 -4.45 -5.38 -7.67
CA VAL A 44 -3.65 -4.73 -6.64
C VAL A 44 -3.41 -3.27 -7.00
N VAL A 45 -3.81 -2.39 -6.07
CA VAL A 45 -3.70 -0.94 -6.16
C VAL A 45 -3.01 -0.38 -4.89
N PRO A 46 -2.49 0.85 -4.91
CA PRO A 46 -1.99 1.49 -3.69
C PRO A 46 -3.14 1.78 -2.72
N CYS A 47 -3.06 1.22 -1.51
CA CYS A 47 -3.99 1.49 -0.42
C CYS A 47 -3.37 2.50 0.54
N HIS A 48 -3.82 3.75 0.48
CA HIS A 48 -3.37 4.82 1.38
C HIS A 48 -3.74 4.56 2.83
N ALA A 49 -2.94 5.07 3.77
CA ALA A 49 -3.30 5.02 5.18
C ALA A 49 -4.55 5.87 5.47
N ASN A 50 -5.50 5.30 6.20
CA ASN A 50 -6.66 6.03 6.75
C ASN A 50 -6.38 6.53 8.18
N LEU A 51 -5.23 7.15 8.38
CA LEU A 51 -4.71 7.57 9.69
C LEU A 51 -4.52 9.09 9.73
N LEU A 52 -5.16 9.77 10.69
CA LEU A 52 -5.13 11.23 10.83
C LEU A 52 -3.73 11.74 11.13
N GLU A 53 -2.97 11.02 11.95
CA GLU A 53 -1.60 11.36 12.34
C GLU A 53 -0.60 11.33 11.17
N LEU A 54 -0.95 10.69 10.05
CA LEU A 54 -0.16 10.69 8.82
C LEU A 54 -0.61 11.76 7.81
N GLY A 55 -1.52 12.65 8.23
CA GLY A 55 -2.05 13.74 7.40
C GLY A 55 -3.32 13.39 6.63
N LYS A 56 -4.07 12.34 7.01
CA LYS A 56 -5.38 12.08 6.40
C LYS A 56 -6.35 13.22 6.76
N GLY A 57 -7.10 13.71 5.77
CA GLY A 57 -8.15 14.72 5.97
C GLY A 57 -9.38 14.49 5.11
N LYS A 58 -10.40 15.34 5.23
CA LYS A 58 -11.59 15.31 4.34
C LYS A 58 -11.15 15.72 2.93
N GLY A 59 -11.33 14.83 1.94
CA GLY A 59 -10.86 15.06 0.56
C GLY A 59 -9.34 14.99 0.38
N ILE A 60 -8.57 14.77 1.45
CA ILE A 60 -7.09 14.74 1.43
C ILE A 60 -6.63 13.30 1.70
N LYS A 61 -5.81 12.77 0.80
CA LYS A 61 -5.06 11.52 1.01
C LYS A 61 -3.73 11.82 1.72
N VAL A 62 -3.23 10.84 2.47
CA VAL A 62 -1.87 10.89 3.00
C VAL A 62 -0.84 10.88 1.85
N PRO A 63 0.41 11.34 2.08
CA PRO A 63 1.48 11.22 1.09
C PRO A 63 1.63 9.80 0.51
N ASP A 64 2.00 9.71 -0.76
CA ASP A 64 2.06 8.44 -1.52
C ASP A 64 3.06 7.42 -0.96
N ILE A 65 4.02 7.86 -0.14
CA ILE A 65 4.90 6.97 0.62
C ILE A 65 4.13 6.11 1.62
N TYR A 66 2.96 6.55 2.12
CA TYR A 66 2.09 5.84 3.06
C TYR A 66 1.03 5.05 2.30
N THR A 67 1.48 4.13 1.46
CA THR A 67 0.65 3.20 0.70
C THR A 67 1.08 1.76 0.95
N VAL A 68 0.12 0.83 0.84
CA VAL A 68 0.36 -0.62 0.89
C VAL A 68 -0.30 -1.28 -0.32
N PRO A 69 0.33 -2.25 -1.00
CA PRO A 69 -0.34 -2.99 -2.06
C PRO A 69 -1.53 -3.80 -1.52
N GLY A 70 -2.74 -3.50 -1.99
CA GLY A 70 -3.95 -4.23 -1.63
C GLY A 70 -4.73 -4.68 -2.85
N CYS A 71 -5.07 -5.97 -2.89
CA CYS A 71 -6.01 -6.49 -3.89
C CYS A 71 -7.42 -5.95 -3.62
N PHE A 72 -8.30 -6.00 -4.61
CA PHE A 72 -9.66 -5.46 -4.54
C PHE A 72 -10.41 -5.83 -3.25
N TYR A 73 -10.40 -7.11 -2.87
CA TYR A 73 -11.05 -7.59 -1.64
C TYR A 73 -10.47 -6.90 -0.38
N CYS A 74 -9.14 -6.91 -0.23
CA CYS A 74 -8.51 -6.33 0.97
C CYS A 74 -8.63 -4.81 1.02
N HIS A 75 -8.61 -4.16 -0.14
CA HIS A 75 -8.80 -2.71 -0.24
C HIS A 75 -10.20 -2.32 0.23
N HIS A 76 -11.22 -3.02 -0.27
CA HIS A 76 -12.61 -2.81 0.16
C HIS A 76 -12.76 -3.02 1.67
N GLU A 77 -12.23 -4.10 2.25
CA GLU A 77 -12.33 -4.37 3.68
C GLU A 77 -11.66 -3.31 4.59
N LEU A 78 -10.60 -2.66 4.11
CA LEU A 78 -9.98 -1.56 4.85
C LEU A 78 -10.77 -0.25 4.77
N ASP A 79 -11.30 0.08 3.61
CA ASP A 79 -11.91 1.39 3.39
C ASP A 79 -13.39 1.42 3.80
N GLN A 80 -14.13 0.33 3.52
CA GLN A 80 -15.59 0.32 3.56
C GLN A 80 -16.20 -0.95 4.16
N GLY A 81 -15.49 -2.08 4.11
CA GLY A 81 -16.04 -3.37 4.56
C GLY A 81 -16.22 -3.45 6.07
N SER A 82 -17.12 -4.29 6.55
CA SER A 82 -17.54 -4.32 7.97
C SER A 82 -16.83 -5.38 8.82
N ARG A 83 -15.94 -6.19 8.24
CA ARG A 83 -15.35 -7.36 8.93
C ARG A 83 -14.26 -7.01 9.94
N LEU A 84 -13.69 -5.82 9.84
CA LEU A 84 -12.61 -5.36 10.71
C LEU A 84 -13.08 -4.19 11.57
N SER A 85 -12.81 -4.26 12.87
CA SER A 85 -12.93 -3.10 13.76
C SER A 85 -11.94 -2.01 13.36
N LYS A 86 -12.15 -0.78 13.83
CA LYS A 86 -11.23 0.35 13.59
C LYS A 86 -9.78 0.01 13.99
N ILE A 87 -9.60 -0.65 15.13
CA ILE A 87 -8.29 -1.08 15.63
C ILE A 87 -7.69 -2.17 14.73
N GLN A 88 -8.51 -3.14 14.27
CA GLN A 88 -8.04 -4.18 13.36
C GLN A 88 -7.63 -3.61 12.00
N ARG A 89 -8.36 -2.63 11.45
CA ARG A 89 -7.98 -1.94 10.21
C ARG A 89 -6.62 -1.25 10.36
N ARG A 90 -6.45 -0.47 11.44
CA ARG A 90 -5.18 0.19 11.78
C ARG A 90 -4.03 -0.81 11.84
N ARG A 91 -4.15 -1.85 12.65
CA ARG A 91 -3.11 -2.89 12.82
C ARG A 91 -2.81 -3.63 11.53
N THR A 92 -3.84 -3.97 10.75
CA THR A 92 -3.68 -4.64 9.45
C THR A 92 -2.86 -3.77 8.49
N TRP A 93 -3.21 -2.49 8.38
CA TRP A 93 -2.50 -1.56 7.52
C TRP A 93 -1.06 -1.35 7.97
N LEU A 94 -0.81 -1.11 9.28
CA LEU A 94 0.54 -0.93 9.83
C LEU A 94 1.42 -2.17 9.61
N ALA A 95 0.89 -3.37 9.83
CA ALA A 95 1.62 -4.62 9.59
C ALA A 95 1.94 -4.81 8.09
N GLY A 96 0.99 -4.48 7.21
CA GLY A 96 1.21 -4.48 5.76
C GLY A 96 2.26 -3.46 5.32
N TYR A 97 2.20 -2.25 5.87
CA TYR A 97 3.13 -1.16 5.61
C TYR A 97 4.54 -1.47 6.08
N ALA A 98 4.72 -2.08 7.26
CA ALA A 98 6.03 -2.50 7.74
C ALA A 98 6.67 -3.55 6.81
N ARG A 99 5.90 -4.54 6.35
CA ARG A 99 6.39 -5.55 5.39
C ARG A 99 6.70 -4.94 4.03
N TRP A 100 5.78 -4.15 3.49
CA TRP A 100 5.91 -3.52 2.17
C TRP A 100 7.03 -2.49 2.16
N GLY A 101 7.08 -1.61 3.15
CA GLY A 101 8.09 -0.55 3.27
C GLY A 101 9.51 -1.11 3.26
N LYS A 102 9.78 -2.15 4.07
CA LYS A 102 11.08 -2.85 4.07
C LYS A 102 11.42 -3.47 2.72
N PHE A 103 10.45 -4.09 2.04
CA PHE A 103 10.65 -4.64 0.71
C PHE A 103 10.91 -3.53 -0.33
N ARG A 104 10.07 -2.49 -0.32
CA ARG A 104 10.11 -1.35 -1.24
C ARG A 104 11.42 -0.59 -1.12
N GLU A 105 11.94 -0.40 0.08
CA GLU A 105 13.23 0.22 0.31
C GLU A 105 14.36 -0.61 -0.32
N ARG A 106 14.45 -1.91 0.00
CA ARG A 106 15.48 -2.78 -0.56
C ARG A 106 15.40 -2.90 -2.08
N ARG A 107 14.18 -2.94 -2.63
CA ARG A 107 13.94 -3.25 -4.04
C ARG A 107 13.95 -2.02 -4.95
N TYR A 108 13.51 -0.87 -4.44
CA TYR A 108 13.25 0.34 -5.23
C TYR A 108 13.90 1.61 -4.64
N GLY A 109 14.59 1.53 -3.50
CA GLY A 109 15.30 2.65 -2.88
C GLY A 109 14.40 3.67 -2.15
N VAL A 110 13.08 3.44 -2.10
CA VAL A 110 12.15 4.33 -1.37
C VAL A 110 12.26 4.04 0.12
N LYS A 111 12.84 4.98 0.87
CA LYS A 111 13.08 4.85 2.31
C LYS A 111 11.82 4.41 3.06
N TYR A 112 12.01 3.45 3.96
CA TYR A 112 10.96 3.03 4.89
C TYR A 112 10.96 3.98 6.09
N CYS A 113 9.86 4.71 6.26
CA CYS A 113 9.63 5.48 7.47
C CYS A 113 8.99 4.54 8.50
N SER A 114 9.75 4.16 9.54
CA SER A 114 9.19 3.41 10.65
C SER A 114 8.13 4.25 11.34
N LEU A 115 6.99 3.64 11.61
CA LEU A 115 5.89 4.28 12.30
C LEU A 115 5.84 3.71 13.71
N ASP A 116 6.29 4.48 14.69
CA ASP A 116 6.16 4.16 16.11
C ASP A 116 4.73 4.47 16.59
N LEU A 117 3.76 3.97 15.84
CA LEU A 117 2.34 4.18 16.07
C LEU A 117 1.80 3.02 16.90
N VAL A 118 1.53 3.32 18.17
CA VAL A 118 0.91 2.43 19.17
C VAL A 118 -0.50 1.99 18.74
#